data_AF-A0A409YJN9-F1
#
_entry.id   AF-A0A409YJN9-F1
#
_cell.length_a   1.000
_cell.length_b   1.000
_cell.length_c   1.000
_cell.angle_alpha   90.00
_cell.angle_beta   90.00
_cell.angle_gamma   90.00
#
_symmetry.space_group_name_H-M   'P 1'
#
loop_
_entity.id
_entity.type
_entity.pdbx_description
1 polymer ?
#
loop_
_entity_poly.entity_id
_entity_poly.type
_entity_poly.pdbx_seq_one_letter_code
_entity_poly.pdbx_strand_id
1 'polypeptide(L)'
;MKLFTEGSVGLGANATGTLGEEWVVFVKAWSVFQTNAGFDKSANGRLPSQNRPVVVKNWIARARSVTYRPDIGSLTHYEKGFNSWWTSMQPPWRMVNGRLDKERTDGDWSALNQPGPNGLLNVVAALYFWGRAAYGGKHEKAWKAAVKDCTAAFQALL
;
A
#
# COMPACT_ATOMS: atom_id res chain seq x y z
N MET A 1 14.03 1.50 -2.84
CA MET A 1 13.18 1.61 -4.06
C MET A 1 13.23 0.38 -4.96
N LYS A 2 14.40 -0.25 -5.20
CA LYS A 2 14.53 -1.46 -6.06
C LYS A 2 13.45 -2.55 -5.85
N LEU A 3 13.05 -2.81 -4.59
CA LEU A 3 12.00 -3.78 -4.24
C LEU A 3 10.67 -3.60 -4.99
N PHE A 4 10.23 -2.35 -5.23
CA PHE A 4 8.91 -2.06 -5.80
C PHE A 4 8.96 -1.69 -7.28
N THR A 5 10.12 -1.19 -7.74
CA THR A 5 10.32 -0.65 -9.09
C THR A 5 10.72 -1.71 -10.11
N GLU A 6 11.13 -2.91 -9.69
CA GLU A 6 11.32 -4.07 -10.58
C GLU A 6 9.98 -4.78 -10.90
N GLY A 7 8.89 -4.02 -10.99
CA GLY A 7 7.60 -4.46 -11.56
C GLY A 7 6.91 -5.62 -10.85
N SER A 8 7.43 -6.06 -9.70
CA SER A 8 6.95 -7.29 -9.05
C SER A 8 6.89 -8.46 -10.04
N VAL A 9 7.91 -8.57 -10.89
CA VAL A 9 8.04 -9.66 -11.88
C VAL A 9 8.38 -10.98 -11.17
N GLY A 10 8.35 -12.10 -11.88
CA GLY A 10 8.69 -13.40 -11.29
C GLY A 10 7.54 -14.05 -10.55
N LEU A 11 6.29 -13.74 -10.89
CA LEU A 11 5.09 -14.32 -10.27
C LEU A 11 4.56 -15.50 -11.08
N GLY A 12 3.82 -16.38 -10.42
CA GLY A 12 3.24 -17.59 -11.02
C GLY A 12 4.26 -18.70 -11.26
N ALA A 13 3.77 -19.87 -11.70
CA ALA A 13 4.57 -21.09 -11.83
C ALA A 13 5.75 -20.97 -12.83
N ASN A 14 5.64 -20.10 -13.82
CA ASN A 14 6.67 -19.89 -14.85
C ASN A 14 7.52 -18.62 -14.62
N ALA A 15 7.31 -17.91 -13.50
CA ALA A 15 8.01 -16.66 -13.16
C ALA A 15 7.94 -15.56 -14.24
N THR A 16 6.93 -15.57 -15.12
CA THR A 16 6.71 -14.48 -16.10
C THR A 16 5.63 -13.50 -15.67
N GLY A 17 4.92 -13.78 -14.58
CA GLY A 17 3.85 -12.95 -14.05
C GLY A 17 4.36 -11.65 -13.45
N THR A 18 3.50 -10.63 -13.46
CA THR A 18 3.74 -9.31 -12.85
C THR A 18 2.51 -8.86 -12.06
N LEU A 19 2.63 -7.83 -11.23
CA LEU A 19 1.45 -7.23 -10.58
C LEU A 19 0.62 -6.32 -11.50
N GLY A 20 0.96 -6.22 -12.79
CA GLY A 20 0.18 -5.48 -13.77
C GLY A 20 0.38 -3.96 -13.74
N GLU A 21 -0.31 -3.28 -14.67
CA GLU A 21 -0.18 -1.85 -14.91
C GLU A 21 -0.68 -1.01 -13.73
N GLU A 22 -1.75 -1.44 -13.07
CA GLU A 22 -2.31 -0.73 -11.92
C GLU A 22 -1.29 -0.59 -10.78
N TRP A 23 -0.46 -1.62 -10.56
CA TRP A 23 0.64 -1.56 -9.61
C TRP A 23 1.72 -0.55 -10.02
N VAL A 24 2.06 -0.51 -11.31
CA VAL A 24 3.06 0.42 -11.84
C VAL A 24 2.59 1.87 -11.67
N VAL A 25 1.33 2.15 -12.00
CA VAL A 25 0.71 3.48 -11.81
C VAL A 25 0.74 3.88 -10.33
N PHE A 26 0.37 2.96 -9.44
CA PHE A 26 0.40 3.19 -7.99
C PHE A 26 1.81 3.52 -7.46
N VAL A 27 2.82 2.72 -7.83
CA VAL A 27 4.22 2.96 -7.40
C VAL A 27 4.76 4.26 -7.98
N LYS A 28 4.37 4.62 -9.21
CA LYS A 28 4.74 5.90 -9.82
C LYS A 28 4.15 7.07 -9.02
N ALA A 29 2.86 7.04 -8.70
CA ALA A 29 2.22 8.07 -7.88
C ALA A 29 2.92 8.22 -6.52
N TRP A 30 3.21 7.11 -5.84
CA TRP A 30 3.97 7.12 -4.59
C TRP A 30 5.38 7.74 -4.75
N SER A 31 6.07 7.40 -5.84
CA SER A 31 7.42 7.88 -6.10
C SER A 31 7.46 9.39 -6.31
N VAL A 32 6.48 9.94 -7.03
CA VAL A 32 6.36 11.40 -7.21
C VAL A 32 6.05 12.07 -5.87
N PHE A 33 5.10 11.54 -5.09
CA PHE A 33 4.80 12.04 -3.74
C PHE A 33 6.05 12.14 -2.86
N GLN A 34 6.86 11.08 -2.78
CA GLN A 34 8.09 11.09 -1.98
C GLN A 34 9.16 12.03 -2.54
N THR A 35 9.18 12.21 -3.86
CA THR A 35 10.10 13.15 -4.53
C THR A 35 9.74 14.59 -4.17
N ASN A 36 8.46 14.94 -4.20
CA ASN A 36 7.95 16.26 -3.79
C ASN A 36 8.25 16.55 -2.31
N ALA A 37 8.26 15.52 -1.46
CA ALA A 37 8.68 15.62 -0.07
C ALA A 37 10.21 15.63 0.15
N GLY A 38 11.01 15.69 -0.92
CA GLY A 38 12.48 15.79 -0.85
C GLY A 38 13.20 14.53 -0.36
N PHE A 39 12.52 13.38 -0.32
CA PHE A 39 13.02 12.14 0.29
C PHE A 39 13.58 12.32 1.70
N ASP A 40 13.06 13.31 2.43
CA ASP A 40 13.61 13.66 3.73
C ASP A 40 13.50 12.46 4.68
N LYS A 41 14.64 11.89 5.04
CA LYS A 41 14.71 10.76 5.97
C LYS A 41 14.38 11.18 7.40
N SER A 42 14.44 12.48 7.69
CA SER A 42 13.98 13.08 8.94
C SER A 42 12.47 13.39 8.93
N ALA A 43 11.78 13.20 7.80
CA ALA A 43 10.34 13.28 7.76
C ALA A 43 9.72 12.31 8.76
N ASN A 44 9.00 12.87 9.72
CA ASN A 44 8.42 12.15 10.86
C ASN A 44 7.04 11.56 10.55
N GLY A 45 6.75 11.28 9.27
CA GLY A 45 5.49 10.71 8.87
C GLY A 45 5.22 9.40 9.62
N ARG A 46 4.07 9.29 10.29
CA ARG A 46 3.76 8.18 11.19
C ARG A 46 2.36 7.68 10.97
N LEU A 47 2.25 6.52 10.32
CA LEU A 47 0.98 5.83 10.20
C LEU A 47 0.60 5.14 11.52
N PRO A 48 -0.70 4.94 11.77
CA PRO A 48 -1.19 4.10 12.87
C PRO A 48 -0.52 2.72 12.88
N SER A 49 -0.28 2.19 14.08
CA SER A 49 0.22 0.83 14.28
C SER A 49 -0.89 -0.20 14.44
N GLN A 50 -2.06 0.22 14.95
CA GLN A 50 -3.22 -0.65 15.10
C GLN A 50 -3.67 -1.18 13.74
N ASN A 51 -4.00 -2.48 13.67
CA ASN A 51 -4.40 -3.19 12.45
C ASN A 51 -3.37 -3.22 11.31
N ARG A 52 -2.19 -2.62 11.47
CA ARG A 52 -1.10 -2.72 10.48
C ARG A 52 -0.80 -4.19 10.20
N PRO A 53 -0.78 -4.63 8.93
CA PRO A 53 -0.47 -6.02 8.60
C PRO A 53 0.86 -6.45 9.22
N VAL A 54 0.86 -7.59 9.91
CA VAL A 54 2.03 -8.09 10.65
C VAL A 54 3.25 -8.29 9.76
N VAL A 55 3.04 -8.63 8.48
CA VAL A 55 4.13 -8.77 7.50
C VAL A 55 4.90 -7.47 7.30
N VAL A 56 4.24 -6.31 7.41
CA VAL A 56 4.89 -5.00 7.30
C VAL A 56 5.71 -4.72 8.56
N LYS A 57 5.18 -5.04 9.75
CA LYS A 57 5.95 -4.96 11.01
C LYS A 57 7.22 -5.81 10.92
N ASN A 58 7.10 -7.05 10.45
CA ASN A 58 8.22 -7.96 10.30
C ASN A 58 9.24 -7.49 9.24
N TRP A 59 8.76 -6.93 8.13
CA TRP A 59 9.61 -6.32 7.10
C TRP A 59 10.40 -5.13 7.66
N ILE A 60 9.76 -4.23 8.41
CA ILE A 60 10.43 -3.10 9.08
C ILE A 60 11.50 -3.61 10.05
N ALA A 61 11.17 -4.61 10.89
CA ALA A 61 12.12 -5.21 11.84
C ALA A 61 13.33 -5.86 11.14
N ARG A 62 13.16 -6.32 9.90
CA ARG A 62 14.24 -6.87 9.05
C ARG A 62 14.90 -5.80 8.19
N ALA A 63 15.04 -4.58 8.73
CA ALA A 63 15.64 -3.44 8.06
C ALA A 63 15.10 -3.17 6.64
N ARG A 64 13.80 -3.46 6.42
CA ARG A 64 13.13 -3.29 5.13
C ARG A 64 13.79 -4.07 3.98
N SER A 65 14.28 -5.27 4.28
CA SER A 65 14.98 -6.13 3.32
C SER A 65 14.24 -6.29 1.99
N VAL A 66 14.97 -6.16 0.89
CA VAL A 66 14.46 -6.31 -0.49
C VAL A 66 14.23 -7.78 -0.86
N THR A 67 14.83 -8.72 -0.13
CA THR A 67 14.67 -10.16 -0.35
C THR A 67 13.57 -10.77 0.53
N TYR A 68 12.94 -9.97 1.40
CA TYR A 68 11.89 -10.46 2.27
C TYR A 68 10.64 -10.87 1.46
N ARG A 69 10.24 -12.13 1.63
CA ARG A 69 9.06 -12.74 0.99
C ARG A 69 8.22 -13.42 2.09
N PRO A 70 7.29 -12.70 2.73
CA PRO A 70 6.47 -13.29 3.78
C PRO A 70 5.48 -14.29 3.21
N ASP A 71 5.21 -15.35 3.97
CA ASP A 71 4.00 -16.14 3.79
C ASP A 71 2.80 -15.42 4.43
N ILE A 72 1.68 -15.36 3.70
CA ILE A 72 0.42 -14.77 4.17
C ILE A 72 -0.56 -15.92 4.37
N GLY A 73 -0.58 -16.49 5.57
CA GLY A 73 -1.35 -17.71 5.85
C GLY A 73 -2.87 -17.60 5.62
N SER A 74 -3.46 -16.40 5.75
CA SER A 74 -4.86 -16.16 5.40
C SER A 74 -5.04 -14.82 4.70
N LEU A 75 -5.27 -14.85 3.39
CA LEU A 75 -5.56 -13.66 2.59
C LEU A 75 -6.88 -13.00 3.00
N THR A 76 -7.87 -13.75 3.47
CA THR A 76 -9.12 -13.20 4.02
C THR A 76 -8.85 -12.33 5.25
N HIS A 77 -8.04 -12.82 6.20
CA HIS A 77 -7.68 -12.04 7.38
C HIS A 77 -6.78 -10.86 7.02
N TYR A 78 -5.87 -11.05 6.07
CA TYR A 78 -5.00 -9.98 5.58
C TYR A 78 -5.81 -8.84 4.95
N GLU A 79 -6.72 -9.16 4.04
CA GLU A 79 -7.61 -8.22 3.38
C GLU A 79 -8.43 -7.42 4.40
N LYS A 80 -9.06 -8.11 5.36
CA LYS A 80 -9.81 -7.46 6.44
C LYS A 80 -8.91 -6.53 7.27
N GLY A 81 -7.72 -6.99 7.66
CA GLY A 81 -6.76 -6.21 8.43
C GLY A 81 -6.28 -4.97 7.67
N PHE A 82 -5.90 -5.13 6.41
CA PHE A 82 -5.49 -4.03 5.54
C PHE A 82 -6.62 -3.00 5.39
N ASN A 83 -7.85 -3.45 5.09
CA ASN A 83 -8.99 -2.54 4.93
C ASN A 83 -9.28 -1.77 6.22
N SER A 84 -9.25 -2.42 7.39
CA SER A 84 -9.42 -1.75 8.69
C SER A 84 -8.31 -0.73 8.96
N TRP A 85 -7.05 -1.08 8.65
CA TRP A 85 -5.90 -0.20 8.82
C TRP A 85 -5.96 1.01 7.89
N TRP A 86 -6.28 0.79 6.61
CA TRP A 86 -6.39 1.86 5.63
C TRP A 86 -7.55 2.80 5.96
N THR A 87 -8.71 2.24 6.33
CA THR A 87 -9.89 3.00 6.78
C THR A 87 -9.56 3.89 7.99
N SER A 88 -8.76 3.41 8.95
CA SER A 88 -8.42 4.23 10.13
C SER A 88 -7.54 5.45 9.82
N MET A 89 -7.00 5.55 8.61
CA MET A 89 -6.23 6.71 8.17
C MET A 89 -7.05 7.68 7.32
N GLN A 90 -8.26 7.28 6.89
CA GLN A 90 -9.01 8.07 5.93
C GLN A 90 -9.55 9.34 6.57
N PRO A 91 -9.53 10.46 5.84
CA PRO A 91 -10.06 11.71 6.37
C PRO A 91 -11.58 11.59 6.59
N PRO A 92 -12.14 12.31 7.59
CA PRO A 92 -13.55 12.15 7.98
C PRO A 92 -14.56 12.32 6.84
N TRP A 93 -14.26 13.17 5.85
CA TRP A 93 -15.13 13.41 4.70
C TRP A 93 -15.30 12.18 3.80
N ARG A 94 -14.41 11.18 3.85
CA ARG A 94 -14.60 9.89 3.15
C ARG A 94 -15.47 8.90 3.91
N MET A 95 -15.85 9.21 5.15
CA MET A 95 -16.61 8.30 6.00
C MET A 95 -18.10 8.62 5.92
N VAL A 96 -18.89 7.69 5.37
CA VAL A 96 -20.35 7.80 5.24
C VAL A 96 -20.98 6.66 6.03
N ASN A 97 -21.81 6.98 7.04
CA ASN A 97 -22.46 6.00 7.91
C ASN A 97 -21.48 4.97 8.52
N GLY A 98 -20.30 5.44 8.93
CA GLY A 98 -19.24 4.61 9.52
C GLY A 98 -18.50 3.70 8.54
N ARG A 99 -18.70 3.87 7.23
CA ARG A 99 -18.01 3.11 6.19
C ARG A 99 -17.19 4.04 5.30
N LEU A 100 -16.05 3.54 4.82
CA LEU A 100 -15.26 4.23 3.82
C LEU A 100 -15.99 4.23 2.48
N ASP A 101 -16.32 5.42 1.98
CA ASP A 101 -16.80 5.63 0.62
C ASP A 101 -15.60 5.89 -0.30
N LYS A 102 -15.34 4.94 -1.19
CA LYS A 102 -14.18 5.00 -2.09
C LYS A 102 -14.36 5.98 -3.25
N GLU A 103 -15.60 6.30 -3.59
CA GLU A 103 -15.93 7.20 -4.71
C GLU A 103 -15.77 8.67 -4.34
N ARG A 104 -15.70 8.98 -3.04
CA ARG A 104 -15.35 10.32 -2.56
C ARG A 104 -13.84 10.53 -2.67
N THR A 105 -13.42 11.35 -3.62
CA THR A 105 -12.00 11.64 -3.91
C THR A 105 -11.66 13.13 -3.99
N ASP A 106 -12.65 14.01 -3.89
CA ASP A 106 -12.57 15.46 -4.14
C ASP A 106 -12.35 16.31 -2.87
N GLY A 107 -12.16 15.68 -1.71
CA GLY A 107 -11.88 16.36 -0.45
C GLY A 107 -10.39 16.55 -0.15
N ASP A 108 -10.10 17.07 1.05
CA ASP A 108 -8.73 17.31 1.51
C ASP A 108 -8.03 16.03 1.99
N TRP A 109 -6.98 15.63 1.29
CA TRP A 109 -6.17 14.45 1.59
C TRP A 109 -4.99 14.72 2.52
N SER A 110 -4.77 15.97 2.95
CA SER A 110 -3.60 16.39 3.73
C SER A 110 -3.31 15.55 4.98
N ALA A 111 -4.33 14.95 5.59
CA ALA A 111 -4.19 14.02 6.71
C ALA A 111 -3.30 12.79 6.40
N LEU A 112 -3.27 12.37 5.12
CA LEU A 112 -2.42 11.30 4.62
C LEU A 112 -1.05 11.77 4.14
N ASN A 113 -0.73 13.07 4.21
CA ASN A 113 0.59 13.61 3.87
C ASN A 113 1.65 13.19 4.90
N GLN A 114 2.02 11.92 4.85
CA GLN A 114 2.92 11.25 5.77
C GLN A 114 4.10 10.69 4.96
N PRO A 115 5.09 11.52 4.59
CA PRO A 115 6.26 11.08 3.86
C PRO A 115 7.25 10.29 4.75
N GLY A 116 8.34 9.82 4.14
CA GLY A 116 9.42 9.16 4.87
C GLY A 116 9.21 7.66 5.14
N PRO A 117 10.14 7.03 5.90
CA PRO A 117 10.24 5.57 6.00
C PRO A 117 9.20 4.91 6.91
N ASN A 118 8.47 5.69 7.71
CA ASN A 118 7.39 5.22 8.59
C ASN A 118 6.00 5.65 8.11
N GLY A 119 5.95 6.45 7.04
CA GLY A 119 4.75 6.95 6.39
C GLY A 119 4.20 6.01 5.32
N LEU A 120 3.72 6.58 4.20
CA LEU A 120 3.01 5.88 3.13
C LEU A 120 3.82 4.76 2.43
N LEU A 121 5.14 4.74 2.58
CA LEU A 121 5.98 3.59 2.18
C LEU A 121 5.46 2.26 2.74
N ASN A 122 4.93 2.27 3.96
CA ASN A 122 4.40 1.06 4.60
C ASN A 122 3.11 0.54 3.92
N VAL A 123 2.32 1.43 3.30
CA VAL A 123 1.14 1.05 2.50
C VAL A 123 1.58 0.39 1.21
N VAL A 124 2.61 0.95 0.55
CA VAL A 124 3.22 0.33 -0.65
C VAL A 124 3.72 -1.07 -0.34
N ALA A 125 4.46 -1.25 0.75
CA ALA A 125 4.95 -2.57 1.16
C ALA A 125 3.80 -3.55 1.46
N ALA A 126 2.74 -3.11 2.14
CA ALA A 126 1.58 -3.93 2.44
C ALA A 126 0.88 -4.44 1.17
N LEU A 127 0.69 -3.56 0.18
CA LEU A 127 0.07 -3.90 -1.10
C LEU A 127 0.98 -4.77 -1.98
N TYR A 128 2.30 -4.58 -1.90
CA TYR A 128 3.26 -5.46 -2.58
C TYR A 128 3.16 -6.90 -2.07
N PHE A 129 3.22 -7.11 -0.75
CA PHE A 129 3.14 -8.46 -0.17
C PHE A 129 1.79 -9.11 -0.44
N TRP A 130 0.70 -8.33 -0.35
CA TRP A 130 -0.63 -8.82 -0.69
C TRP A 130 -0.74 -9.22 -2.16
N GLY A 131 -0.33 -8.35 -3.08
CA GLY A 131 -0.42 -8.61 -4.51
C GLY A 131 0.30 -9.89 -4.90
N ARG A 132 1.50 -10.11 -4.36
CA ARG A 132 2.26 -11.35 -4.58
C ARG A 132 1.51 -12.60 -4.12
N ALA A 133 0.87 -12.56 -2.95
CA ALA A 133 0.13 -13.69 -2.42
C ALA A 133 -1.22 -13.88 -3.12
N ALA A 134 -1.84 -12.80 -3.60
CA ALA A 134 -3.15 -12.82 -4.25
C ALA A 134 -3.09 -13.12 -5.76
N TYR A 135 -1.90 -13.05 -6.36
CA TYR A 135 -1.67 -13.23 -7.80
C TYR A 135 -2.32 -14.51 -8.35
N GLY A 136 -3.17 -14.38 -9.38
CA GLY A 136 -3.85 -15.51 -10.03
C GLY A 136 -4.92 -16.18 -9.16
N GLY A 137 -5.23 -15.60 -7.99
CA GLY A 137 -6.18 -16.15 -7.02
C GLY A 137 -7.41 -15.28 -6.80
N LYS A 138 -8.36 -15.79 -6.02
CA LYS A 138 -9.65 -15.13 -5.74
C LYS A 138 -9.56 -13.75 -5.06
N HIS A 139 -8.44 -13.45 -4.39
CA HIS A 139 -8.21 -12.17 -3.69
C HIS A 139 -7.60 -11.09 -4.60
N GLU A 140 -7.23 -11.42 -5.84
CA GLU A 140 -6.60 -10.45 -6.76
C GLU A 140 -7.53 -9.26 -7.03
N LYS A 141 -8.83 -9.50 -7.20
CA LYS A 141 -9.82 -8.43 -7.40
C LYS A 141 -9.89 -7.45 -6.22
N ALA A 142 -9.87 -7.97 -4.99
CA ALA A 142 -9.88 -7.14 -3.79
C ALA A 142 -8.58 -6.34 -3.64
N TRP A 143 -7.45 -6.97 -3.95
CA TRP A 143 -6.15 -6.31 -4.01
C TRP A 143 -6.14 -5.17 -5.04
N LYS A 144 -6.62 -5.39 -6.28
CA LYS A 144 -6.72 -4.34 -7.31
C LYS A 144 -7.60 -3.17 -6.86
N ALA A 145 -8.72 -3.45 -6.18
CA ALA A 145 -9.58 -2.41 -5.62
C ALA A 145 -8.90 -1.60 -4.51
N ALA A 146 -8.01 -2.22 -3.73
CA ALA A 146 -7.19 -1.53 -2.74
C ALA A 146 -6.09 -0.68 -3.40
N VAL A 147 -5.41 -1.20 -4.41
CA VAL A 147 -4.42 -0.46 -5.21
C VAL A 147 -5.04 0.77 -5.86
N LYS A 148 -6.23 0.64 -6.47
CA LYS A 148 -6.96 1.77 -7.07
C LYS A 148 -7.24 2.87 -6.04
N ASP A 149 -7.75 2.50 -4.87
CA ASP A 149 -8.10 3.46 -3.82
C ASP A 149 -6.86 4.19 -3.26
N CYS A 150 -5.78 3.45 -2.98
CA CYS A 150 -4.52 4.03 -2.54
C CYS A 150 -3.86 4.90 -3.62
N THR A 151 -4.05 4.57 -4.91
CA THR A 151 -3.57 5.41 -6.03
C THR A 151 -4.26 6.76 -6.05
N ALA A 152 -5.59 6.80 -5.89
CA ALA A 152 -6.35 8.05 -5.82
C ALA A 152 -5.84 8.93 -4.67
N ALA A 153 -5.61 8.34 -3.49
CA ALA A 153 -5.05 9.03 -2.34
C ALA A 153 -3.66 9.62 -2.63
N PHE A 154 -2.77 8.86 -3.29
CA PHE A 154 -1.41 9.34 -3.57
C PHE A 154 -1.40 10.42 -4.66
N GLN A 155 -2.27 10.29 -5.67
CA GLN A 155 -2.42 11.29 -6.72
C GLN A 155 -2.95 12.62 -6.19
N ALA A 156 -3.86 12.59 -5.22
CA ALA A 156 -4.39 13.80 -4.59
C ALA A 156 -3.38 14.49 -3.65
N LEU A 157 -2.23 13.86 -3.38
CA LEU A 157 -1.14 14.41 -2.57
C LEU A 157 0.04 14.94 -3.41
N LEU A 158 -0.05 14.90 -4.74
CA LEU A 158 1.00 15.38 -5.65
C LEU A 158 0.94 16.88 -5.83
#